data_AF-B7PU91-F1
#
_entry.id   AF-B7PU91-F1
#
_cell.length_a   1.000
_cell.length_b   1.000
_cell.length_c   1.000
_cell.angle_alpha   90.00
_cell.angle_beta   90.00
_cell.angle_gamma   90.00
#
_symmetry.space_group_name_H-M   'P 1'
#
loop_
_entity.id
_entity.type
_entity.pdbx_description
1 polymer ?
#
loop_
_entity_poly.entity_id
_entity_poly.type
_entity_poly.pdbx_seq_one_letter_code
_entity_poly.pdbx_strand_id
1 'polypeptide(L)'
;MVSKSCAESEDPARAHLTLGLWVLLGVFTFVILELMFSATTSQDDQDVCRSDVNQNGVSKGDSASHSGSLRTIHVTGYLNLLANSIDNFTHGLAVAASFLIGIKMGMVTTLAILIHEIPHEVGDFAILLKSGFSRWDAAKAQVSTAVVGVAGAVAALTADSLEAVDTNTSWILPFTSGGFLNIALVSVLPDLLKEEDAWESSKQLACVCSGIAVMAAIQAFLE
;
A
#
# COMPACT_ATOMS: atom_id res chain seq x y z
N MET A 1 16.99 10.58 -53.25
CA MET A 1 16.96 9.11 -53.08
C MET A 1 16.94 8.83 -51.59
N VAL A 2 15.79 8.33 -51.11
CA VAL A 2 15.55 7.62 -49.84
C VAL A 2 15.92 8.33 -48.53
N SER A 3 15.08 9.29 -48.13
CA SER A 3 14.71 9.48 -46.72
C SER A 3 13.44 8.68 -46.45
N LYS A 4 13.59 7.57 -45.73
CA LYS A 4 12.53 6.85 -45.00
C LYS A 4 13.25 5.97 -43.98
N SER A 5 13.74 6.60 -42.91
CA SER A 5 14.03 5.84 -41.69
C SER A 5 12.68 5.37 -41.17
N CYS A 6 12.51 4.06 -41.08
CA CYS A 6 11.29 3.42 -40.61
C CYS A 6 10.85 4.05 -39.30
N ALA A 7 9.77 4.84 -39.35
CA ALA A 7 8.88 4.96 -38.22
C ALA A 7 8.32 3.56 -38.00
N GLU A 8 8.84 2.88 -36.98
CA GLU A 8 8.33 1.61 -36.51
C GLU A 8 6.86 1.83 -36.17
N SER A 9 5.96 1.31 -37.01
CA SER A 9 4.54 1.32 -36.74
C SER A 9 4.32 0.38 -35.55
N GLU A 10 4.30 0.93 -34.34
CA GLU A 10 3.92 0.19 -33.14
C GLU A 10 2.56 -0.47 -33.39
N ASP A 11 2.57 -1.81 -33.45
CA ASP A 11 1.36 -2.61 -33.55
C ASP A 11 0.52 -2.36 -32.28
N PRO A 12 -0.74 -1.90 -32.38
CA PRO A 12 -1.56 -1.56 -31.20
C PRO A 12 -1.68 -2.75 -30.23
N ALA A 13 -1.62 -3.99 -30.73
CA ALA A 13 -1.60 -5.18 -29.88
C ALA A 13 -0.33 -5.25 -29.00
N ARG A 14 0.82 -4.83 -29.51
CA ARG A 14 2.07 -4.77 -28.73
C ARG A 14 2.06 -3.65 -27.70
N ALA A 15 1.47 -2.50 -28.03
CA ALA A 15 1.32 -1.41 -27.06
C ALA A 15 0.50 -1.84 -25.84
N HIS A 16 -0.65 -2.51 -26.05
CA HIS A 16 -1.46 -3.03 -24.94
C HIS A 16 -0.77 -4.14 -24.14
N LEU A 17 -0.01 -5.02 -24.80
CA LEU A 17 0.80 -6.04 -24.10
C LEU A 17 1.91 -5.42 -23.24
N THR A 18 2.56 -4.36 -23.74
CA THR A 18 3.57 -3.62 -22.99
C THR A 18 2.96 -2.94 -21.77
N LEU A 19 1.80 -2.28 -21.90
CA LEU A 19 1.07 -1.72 -20.75
C LEU A 19 0.72 -2.79 -19.71
N GLY A 20 0.22 -3.95 -20.14
CA GLY A 20 -0.09 -5.07 -19.25
C GLY A 20 1.15 -5.63 -18.54
N LEU A 21 2.30 -5.65 -19.21
CA LEU A 21 3.58 -6.05 -18.62
C LEU A 21 4.00 -5.10 -17.50
N TRP A 22 3.79 -3.80 -17.67
CA TRP A 22 4.07 -2.80 -16.62
C TRP A 22 3.16 -2.94 -15.42
N VAL A 23 1.87 -3.25 -15.61
CA VAL A 23 0.96 -3.59 -14.51
C VAL A 23 1.49 -4.79 -13.73
N LEU A 24 1.86 -5.88 -14.43
CA LEU A 24 2.41 -7.07 -13.79
C LEU A 24 3.70 -6.78 -13.05
N LEU A 25 4.60 -5.99 -13.64
CA LEU A 25 5.84 -5.56 -12.99
C LEU A 25 5.55 -4.76 -11.71
N GLY A 26 4.53 -3.90 -11.73
CA GLY A 26 4.02 -3.19 -10.56
C GLY A 26 3.60 -4.16 -9.46
N VAL A 27 2.68 -5.09 -9.77
CA VAL A 27 2.22 -6.11 -8.82
C VAL A 27 3.40 -6.88 -8.22
N PHE A 28 4.31 -7.41 -9.05
CA PHE A 28 5.46 -8.17 -8.57
C PHE A 28 6.41 -7.33 -7.72
N THR A 29 6.66 -6.08 -8.09
CA THR A 29 7.55 -5.19 -7.32
C THR A 29 6.94 -4.90 -5.95
N PHE A 30 5.65 -4.59 -5.88
CA PHE A 30 4.96 -4.34 -4.62
C PHE A 30 4.88 -5.58 -3.73
N VAL A 31 4.62 -6.77 -4.30
CA VAL A 31 4.70 -8.05 -3.58
C VAL A 31 6.10 -8.29 -3.04
N ILE A 32 7.15 -8.05 -3.85
CA ILE A 32 8.54 -8.25 -3.41
C ILE A 32 8.89 -7.25 -2.31
N LEU A 33 8.48 -5.99 -2.42
CA LEU A 33 8.71 -5.00 -1.36
C LEU A 33 7.99 -5.40 -0.07
N GLU A 34 6.70 -5.74 -0.13
CA GLU A 34 5.94 -6.27 1.01
C GLU A 34 6.63 -7.48 1.64
N LEU A 35 7.10 -8.42 0.80
CA LEU A 35 7.77 -9.63 1.25
C LEU A 35 9.15 -9.32 1.87
N MET A 36 9.93 -8.41 1.28
CA MET A 36 11.24 -8.00 1.79
C MET A 36 11.11 -7.22 3.10
N PHE A 37 10.13 -6.34 3.23
CA PHE A 37 9.86 -5.61 4.46
C PHE A 37 9.26 -6.51 5.55
N SER A 38 8.38 -7.44 5.20
CA SER A 38 7.88 -8.48 6.11
C SER A 38 9.01 -9.41 6.59
N ALA A 39 9.94 -9.77 5.70
CA ALA A 39 11.12 -10.55 6.04
C ALA A 39 12.14 -9.78 6.90
N THR A 40 12.29 -8.47 6.70
CA THR A 40 13.18 -7.61 7.50
C THR A 40 12.65 -7.49 8.94
N THR A 41 11.33 -7.35 9.11
CA THR A 41 10.70 -7.38 10.45
C THR A 41 10.83 -8.75 11.12
N SER A 42 10.76 -9.85 10.36
CA SER A 42 10.98 -11.20 10.89
C SER A 42 12.42 -11.46 11.38
N GLN A 43 13.39 -10.61 11.00
CA GLN A 43 14.76 -10.68 11.51
C GLN A 43 14.92 -10.02 12.89
N ASP A 44 14.15 -8.97 13.19
CA ASP A 44 14.07 -8.43 14.56
C ASP A 44 13.36 -9.39 15.54
N ASP A 45 12.53 -10.30 15.02
CA ASP A 45 11.86 -11.35 15.82
C ASP A 45 12.81 -12.47 16.29
N GLN A 46 13.98 -12.68 15.65
CA GLN A 46 14.90 -13.75 16.05
C GLN A 46 15.98 -13.35 17.07
N ASP A 47 16.33 -12.07 17.21
CA ASP A 47 17.36 -11.67 18.18
C ASP A 47 16.81 -11.48 19.61
N VAL A 48 15.50 -11.29 19.79
CA VAL A 48 14.91 -11.11 21.14
C VAL A 48 14.51 -12.44 21.81
N CYS A 49 14.44 -13.55 21.06
CA CYS A 49 14.18 -14.87 21.65
C CYS A 49 15.43 -15.56 22.25
N ARG A 50 16.57 -14.86 22.40
CA ARG A 50 17.81 -15.47 22.92
C ARG A 50 18.52 -14.69 24.03
N SER A 51 17.78 -14.05 24.92
CA SER A 51 18.23 -13.62 26.26
C SER A 51 16.95 -13.48 27.09
N ASP A 52 16.54 -14.38 27.98
CA ASP A 52 17.22 -14.83 29.18
C ASP A 52 16.50 -16.09 29.70
N VAL A 53 17.19 -17.22 29.83
CA VAL A 53 16.91 -18.16 30.93
C VAL A 53 18.22 -18.88 31.31
N ASN A 54 19.03 -18.20 32.12
CA ASN A 54 19.85 -18.90 33.10
C ASN A 54 19.75 -18.16 34.44
N GLN A 55 18.83 -18.59 35.29
CA GLN A 55 19.12 -18.84 36.70
C GLN A 55 17.96 -19.51 37.45
N ASN A 56 18.36 -20.39 38.35
CA ASN A 56 17.58 -21.24 39.22
C ASN A 56 16.57 -20.52 40.12
N GLY A 57 15.47 -21.21 40.44
CA GLY A 57 14.91 -21.22 41.80
C GLY A 57 13.49 -20.68 42.01
N VAL A 58 12.56 -21.62 42.21
CA VAL A 58 11.46 -21.59 43.20
C VAL A 58 10.25 -20.64 43.02
N SER A 59 9.06 -21.28 43.01
CA SER A 59 7.71 -20.85 43.44
C SER A 59 6.74 -20.12 42.49
N LYS A 60 5.65 -20.86 42.18
CA LYS A 60 4.21 -20.51 42.08
C LYS A 60 3.74 -19.25 41.33
N GLY A 61 2.81 -19.46 40.37
CA GLY A 61 1.63 -18.59 40.18
C GLY A 61 1.30 -18.20 38.73
N ASP A 62 0.25 -18.82 38.16
CA ASP A 62 -0.68 -18.37 37.09
C ASP A 62 -0.39 -17.07 36.29
N SER A 63 0.77 -16.94 35.65
CA SER A 63 1.11 -15.73 34.87
C SER A 63 1.49 -15.98 33.40
N ALA A 64 1.54 -17.23 32.95
CA ALA A 64 2.01 -17.58 31.61
C ALA A 64 1.01 -17.23 30.48
N SER A 65 -0.30 -17.18 30.77
CA SER A 65 -1.33 -16.90 29.75
C SER A 65 -1.41 -15.39 29.38
N HIS A 66 -1.10 -14.50 30.33
CA HIS A 66 -1.23 -13.06 30.12
C HIS A 66 -0.07 -12.46 29.31
N SER A 67 1.13 -13.05 29.41
CA SER A 67 2.33 -12.60 28.69
C SER A 67 2.26 -12.91 27.19
N GLY A 68 1.67 -14.06 26.81
CA GLY A 68 1.42 -14.40 25.41
C GLY A 68 0.45 -13.43 24.73
N SER A 69 -0.67 -13.12 25.39
CA SER A 69 -1.66 -12.18 24.87
C SER A 69 -1.08 -10.76 24.72
N LEU A 70 -0.31 -10.27 25.69
CA LEU A 70 0.32 -8.94 25.62
C LEU A 70 1.33 -8.84 24.45
N ARG A 71 2.11 -9.90 24.22
CA ARG A 71 3.03 -9.97 23.07
C ARG A 71 2.28 -9.98 21.74
N THR A 72 1.23 -10.80 21.59
CA THR A 72 0.41 -10.82 20.37
C THR A 72 -0.24 -9.46 20.11
N ILE A 73 -0.76 -8.81 21.15
CA ILE A 73 -1.36 -7.47 21.09
C ILE A 73 -0.34 -6.43 20.58
N HIS A 74 0.91 -6.50 21.06
CA HIS A 74 1.97 -5.58 20.62
C HIS A 74 2.40 -5.84 19.17
N VAL A 75 2.53 -7.11 18.77
CA VAL A 75 2.85 -7.51 17.38
C VAL A 75 1.80 -6.99 16.39
N THR A 76 0.51 -7.06 16.73
CA THR A 76 -0.56 -6.49 15.89
C THR A 76 -0.37 -4.99 15.64
N GLY A 77 0.11 -4.23 16.63
CA GLY A 77 0.39 -2.80 16.47
C GLY A 77 1.52 -2.51 15.47
N TYR A 78 2.61 -3.28 15.52
CA TYR A 78 3.72 -3.12 14.58
C TYR A 78 3.36 -3.54 13.15
N LEU A 79 2.60 -4.64 13.00
CA LEU A 79 2.08 -5.04 11.68
C LEU A 79 1.18 -3.94 11.09
N ASN A 80 0.37 -3.29 11.92
CA ASN A 80 -0.47 -2.18 11.49
C ASN A 80 0.34 -0.98 10.99
N LEU A 81 1.42 -0.62 11.70
CA LEU A 81 2.33 0.46 11.26
C LEU A 81 3.03 0.13 9.94
N LEU A 82 3.37 -1.14 9.74
CA LEU A 82 3.97 -1.59 8.49
C LEU A 82 2.99 -1.45 7.33
N ALA A 83 1.76 -1.96 7.49
CA ALA A 83 0.70 -1.81 6.49
C ALA A 83 0.47 -0.33 6.15
N ASN A 84 0.31 0.52 7.16
CA ASN A 84 0.15 1.97 6.97
C ASN A 84 1.36 2.62 6.27
N SER A 85 2.58 2.15 6.50
CA SER A 85 3.77 2.66 5.80
C SER A 85 3.75 2.36 4.31
N ILE A 86 3.27 1.17 3.92
CA ILE A 86 3.16 0.75 2.52
C ILE A 86 2.03 1.50 1.83
N ASP A 87 0.89 1.64 2.50
CA ASP A 87 -0.23 2.44 2.02
C ASP A 87 0.19 3.89 1.79
N ASN A 88 0.82 4.52 2.79
CA ASN A 88 1.34 5.88 2.65
C ASN A 88 2.33 6.02 1.49
N PHE A 89 3.25 5.05 1.30
CA PHE A 89 4.15 5.03 0.15
C PHE A 89 3.39 5.02 -1.19
N THR A 90 2.42 4.12 -1.35
CA THR A 90 1.63 4.01 -2.60
C THR A 90 0.80 5.25 -2.86
N HIS A 91 0.20 5.84 -1.83
CA HIS A 91 -0.52 7.11 -1.93
C HIS A 91 0.39 8.24 -2.40
N GLY A 92 1.58 8.35 -1.83
CA GLY A 92 2.59 9.31 -2.28
C GLY A 92 2.97 9.13 -3.74
N LEU A 93 3.22 7.89 -4.16
CA LEU A 93 3.54 7.54 -5.55
C LEU A 93 2.41 7.97 -6.50
N ALA A 94 1.16 7.67 -6.15
CA ALA A 94 0.00 7.97 -6.99
C ALA A 94 -0.35 9.47 -7.05
N VAL A 95 -0.21 10.19 -5.93
CA VAL A 95 -0.37 11.65 -5.91
C VAL A 95 0.68 12.30 -6.81
N ALA A 96 1.96 11.93 -6.67
CA ALA A 96 3.01 12.47 -7.54
C ALA A 96 2.78 12.12 -9.02
N ALA A 97 2.48 10.86 -9.34
CA ALA A 97 2.21 10.41 -10.71
C ALA A 97 1.00 11.15 -11.33
N SER A 98 -0.06 11.38 -10.56
CA SER A 98 -1.24 12.11 -11.05
C SER A 98 -0.96 13.60 -11.31
N PHE A 99 -0.10 14.24 -10.52
CA PHE A 99 0.35 15.61 -10.79
C PHE A 99 1.26 15.73 -12.02
N LEU A 100 2.03 14.69 -12.34
CA LEU A 100 2.81 14.63 -13.59
C LEU A 100 1.91 14.58 -14.83
N ILE A 101 0.76 13.90 -14.76
CA ILE A 101 -0.23 13.85 -15.84
C ILE A 101 -0.95 15.18 -15.99
N GLY A 102 -1.30 15.81 -14.86
CA GLY A 102 -1.86 17.16 -14.87
C GLY A 102 -2.50 17.58 -13.55
N ILE A 103 -2.53 18.89 -13.30
CA ILE A 103 -2.99 19.48 -12.04
C ILE A 103 -4.43 19.07 -11.69
N LYS A 104 -5.33 18.97 -12.69
CA LYS A 104 -6.73 18.55 -12.45
C LYS A 104 -6.79 17.12 -11.92
N MET A 105 -6.06 16.20 -12.55
CA MET A 105 -6.00 14.79 -12.11
C MET A 105 -5.32 14.67 -10.75
N GLY A 106 -4.21 15.37 -10.54
CA GLY A 106 -3.53 15.43 -9.25
C GLY A 106 -4.42 15.87 -8.09
N MET A 107 -5.22 16.93 -8.28
CA MET A 107 -6.16 17.39 -7.26
C MET A 107 -7.28 16.38 -6.98
N VAL A 108 -7.83 15.74 -8.02
CA VAL A 108 -8.87 14.71 -7.85
C VAL A 108 -8.33 13.49 -7.13
N THR A 109 -7.16 12.98 -7.53
CA THR A 109 -6.50 11.84 -6.88
C THR A 109 -6.16 12.12 -5.43
N THR A 110 -5.63 13.32 -5.13
CA THR A 110 -5.33 13.73 -3.75
C THR A 110 -6.60 13.77 -2.90
N LEU A 111 -7.69 14.34 -3.42
CA LEU A 111 -8.96 14.40 -2.69
C LEU A 111 -9.55 13.00 -2.48
N ALA A 112 -9.50 12.14 -3.49
CA ALA A 112 -9.99 10.77 -3.42
C ALA A 112 -9.25 10.00 -2.31
N ILE A 113 -7.91 10.06 -2.31
CA ILE A 113 -7.09 9.40 -1.29
C ILE A 113 -7.39 9.97 0.10
N LEU A 114 -7.46 11.30 0.22
CA LEU A 114 -7.72 11.95 1.50
C LEU A 114 -9.06 11.53 2.12
N ILE A 115 -10.09 11.31 1.30
CA ILE A 115 -11.41 10.89 1.79
C ILE A 115 -11.37 9.47 2.38
N HIS A 116 -10.63 8.53 1.78
CA HIS A 116 -10.56 7.17 2.30
C HIS A 116 -9.50 6.98 3.39
N GLU A 117 -8.48 7.84 3.44
CA GLU A 117 -7.42 7.76 4.45
C GLU A 117 -7.82 8.31 5.82
N ILE A 118 -8.67 9.34 5.87
CA ILE A 118 -9.11 9.87 7.16
C ILE A 118 -9.79 8.78 8.02
N PRO A 119 -10.74 7.98 7.50
CA PRO A 119 -11.30 6.84 8.22
C PRO A 119 -10.25 5.77 8.55
N HIS A 120 -9.34 5.48 7.61
CA HIS A 120 -8.33 4.43 7.75
C HIS A 120 -7.35 4.73 8.90
N GLU A 121 -6.75 5.92 8.91
CA GLU A 121 -5.81 6.37 9.95
C GLU A 121 -6.46 6.47 11.34
N VAL A 122 -7.75 6.80 11.41
CA VAL A 122 -8.51 6.76 12.68
C VAL A 122 -8.69 5.32 13.17
N GLY A 123 -8.91 4.37 12.28
CA GLY A 123 -8.96 2.93 12.59
C GLY A 123 -7.61 2.42 13.09
N ASP A 124 -6.54 2.75 12.37
CA ASP A 124 -5.16 2.42 12.72
C ASP A 124 -4.77 2.97 14.10
N PHE A 125 -5.21 4.20 14.40
CA PHE A 125 -4.94 4.84 15.68
C PHE A 125 -5.62 4.06 16.82
N ALA A 126 -6.83 3.56 16.59
CA ALA A 126 -7.53 2.71 17.55
C ALA A 126 -6.83 1.35 17.76
N ILE A 127 -6.29 0.75 16.68
CA ILE A 127 -5.51 -0.49 16.75
C ILE A 127 -4.21 -0.26 17.54
N LEU A 128 -3.54 0.87 17.35
CA LEU A 128 -2.34 1.26 18.10
C LEU A 128 -2.61 1.43 19.60
N LEU A 129 -3.70 2.12 19.96
CA LEU A 129 -4.09 2.24 21.37
C LEU A 129 -4.43 0.88 21.99
N LYS A 130 -5.11 0.01 21.24
CA LYS A 130 -5.44 -1.35 21.68
C LYS A 130 -4.21 -2.24 21.81
N SER A 131 -3.17 -1.98 21.01
CA SER A 131 -1.89 -2.69 21.05
C SER A 131 -0.94 -2.24 22.16
N GLY A 132 -1.33 -1.24 22.97
CA GLY A 132 -0.61 -0.80 24.15
C GLY A 132 0.18 0.50 23.97
N PHE A 133 0.09 1.15 22.80
CA PHE A 133 0.73 2.45 22.58
C PHE A 133 0.03 3.55 23.36
N SER A 134 0.79 4.54 23.85
CA SER A 134 0.20 5.76 24.38
C SER A 134 -0.32 6.63 23.23
N ARG A 135 -1.27 7.53 23.51
CA ARG A 135 -1.85 8.44 22.50
C ARG A 135 -0.81 9.23 21.73
N TRP A 136 0.25 9.67 22.41
CA TRP A 136 1.32 10.44 21.79
C TRP A 136 2.28 9.56 21.01
N ASP A 137 2.53 8.33 21.46
CA ASP A 137 3.41 7.40 20.75
C ASP A 137 2.74 6.87 19.49
N ALA A 138 1.45 6.54 19.55
CA ALA A 138 0.65 6.16 18.39
C ALA A 138 0.61 7.26 17.32
N ALA A 139 0.37 8.52 17.73
CA ALA A 139 0.36 9.65 16.81
C ALA A 139 1.73 9.90 16.18
N LYS A 140 2.82 9.81 16.94
CA LYS A 140 4.19 9.93 16.39
C LYS A 140 4.52 8.80 15.42
N ALA A 141 4.10 7.58 15.73
CA ALA A 141 4.33 6.42 14.88
C ALA A 141 3.60 6.57 13.53
N GLN A 142 2.33 6.99 13.52
CA GLN A 142 1.60 7.30 12.28
C GLN A 142 2.23 8.48 11.51
N VAL A 143 2.65 9.55 12.18
CA VAL A 143 3.34 10.66 11.48
C VAL A 143 4.67 10.17 10.86
N SER A 144 5.33 9.18 11.46
CA SER A 144 6.54 8.60 10.87
C SER A 144 6.26 7.79 9.61
N THR A 145 5.10 7.12 9.51
CA THR A 145 4.70 6.41 8.28
C THR A 145 4.40 7.38 7.13
N ALA A 146 3.91 8.59 7.43
CA ALA A 146 3.70 9.64 6.42
C ALA A 146 4.99 10.08 5.70
N VAL A 147 6.17 9.98 6.35
CA VAL A 147 7.47 10.24 5.72
C VAL A 147 7.73 9.24 4.59
N VAL A 148 7.27 8.00 4.74
CA VAL A 148 7.36 6.97 3.70
C VAL A 148 6.49 7.35 2.50
N GLY A 149 5.35 8.02 2.73
CA GLY A 149 4.55 8.59 1.64
C GLY A 149 5.26 9.70 0.87
N VAL A 150 5.98 10.59 1.56
CA VAL A 150 6.83 11.58 0.89
C VAL A 150 7.92 10.89 0.06
N ALA A 151 8.52 9.81 0.57
CA ALA A 151 9.50 9.03 -0.18
C ALA A 151 8.90 8.39 -1.45
N GLY A 152 7.66 7.89 -1.39
CA GLY A 152 6.92 7.41 -2.56
C GLY A 152 6.68 8.48 -3.61
N ALA A 153 6.30 9.69 -3.17
CA ALA A 153 6.13 10.84 -4.08
C ALA A 153 7.46 11.22 -4.75
N VAL A 154 8.55 11.28 -3.99
CA VAL A 154 9.90 11.55 -4.53
C VAL A 154 10.29 10.44 -5.52
N ALA A 155 10.03 9.17 -5.20
CA ALA A 155 10.33 8.05 -6.09
C ALA A 155 9.64 8.22 -7.45
N ALA A 156 8.35 8.56 -7.48
CA ALA A 156 7.61 8.85 -8.72
C ALA A 156 8.22 10.01 -9.52
N LEU A 157 8.54 11.13 -8.86
CA LEU A 157 9.14 12.29 -9.53
C LEU A 157 10.55 11.99 -10.06
N THR A 158 11.34 11.22 -9.31
CA THR A 158 12.68 10.83 -9.74
C THR A 158 12.65 9.85 -10.90
N ALA A 159 11.69 8.91 -10.91
CA ALA A 159 11.46 7.99 -12.02
C ALA A 159 11.15 8.77 -13.30
N ASP A 160 10.22 9.72 -13.25
CA ASP A 160 9.90 10.60 -14.39
C ASP A 160 11.11 11.44 -14.86
N SER A 161 11.88 12.00 -13.92
CA SER A 161 13.06 12.79 -14.26
C SER A 161 14.19 11.99 -14.92
N LEU A 162 14.28 10.68 -14.64
CA LEU A 162 15.23 9.77 -15.29
C LEU A 162 14.83 9.45 -16.73
N GLU A 163 13.53 9.57 -17.04
CA GLU A 163 12.95 9.29 -18.34
C GLU A 163 12.84 10.50 -19.26
N ALA A 164 12.97 11.71 -18.71
CA ALA A 164 13.12 12.93 -19.49
C ALA A 164 14.37 12.91 -20.41
N VAL A 165 15.22 11.87 -20.33
CA VAL A 165 16.40 11.67 -21.20
C VAL A 165 16.09 10.84 -22.46
N ASP A 166 15.07 10.00 -22.49
CA ASP A 166 14.55 9.37 -23.73
C ASP A 166 13.35 8.46 -23.39
N THR A 167 12.21 8.67 -24.06
CA THR A 167 10.98 7.81 -24.13
C THR A 167 9.79 8.09 -23.18
N ASN A 168 8.59 7.88 -23.74
CA ASN A 168 7.24 8.13 -23.22
C ASN A 168 7.00 7.74 -21.74
N THR A 169 6.40 8.67 -20.99
CA THR A 169 5.81 8.55 -19.63
C THR A 169 4.66 7.51 -19.50
N SER A 170 4.49 6.61 -20.47
CA SER A 170 3.33 5.72 -20.60
C SER A 170 3.32 4.51 -19.66
N TRP A 171 4.42 4.17 -18.98
CA TRP A 171 4.50 2.97 -18.14
C TRP A 171 4.30 3.24 -16.64
N ILE A 172 4.53 4.47 -16.15
CA ILE A 172 4.39 4.81 -14.73
C ILE A 172 2.95 4.56 -14.25
N LEU A 173 1.97 4.94 -15.07
CA LEU A 173 0.55 4.73 -14.81
C LEU A 173 0.16 3.25 -14.67
N PRO A 174 0.40 2.37 -15.66
CA PRO A 174 0.11 0.95 -15.51
C PRO A 174 0.94 0.30 -14.39
N PHE A 175 2.20 0.68 -14.21
CA PHE A 175 3.02 0.20 -13.09
C PHE A 175 2.38 0.53 -11.72
N THR A 176 1.97 1.78 -11.52
CA THR A 176 1.33 2.24 -10.28
C THR A 176 -0.04 1.56 -10.07
N SER A 177 -0.81 1.37 -11.14
CA SER A 177 -2.07 0.61 -11.10
C SER A 177 -1.86 -0.83 -10.62
N GLY A 178 -0.75 -1.48 -11.01
CA GLY A 178 -0.35 -2.78 -10.47
C GLY A 178 -0.11 -2.77 -8.96
N GLY A 179 0.49 -1.70 -8.43
CA GLY A 179 0.66 -1.52 -6.99
C GLY A 179 -0.69 -1.44 -6.25
N PHE A 180 -1.62 -0.60 -6.72
CA PHE A 180 -2.96 -0.52 -6.14
C PHE A 180 -3.74 -1.83 -6.22
N LEU A 181 -3.57 -2.59 -7.30
CA LEU A 181 -4.15 -3.92 -7.41
C LEU A 181 -3.60 -4.85 -6.34
N ASN A 182 -2.29 -4.80 -6.06
CA ASN A 182 -1.69 -5.58 -4.99
C ASN A 182 -2.27 -5.23 -3.62
N ILE A 183 -2.35 -3.94 -3.27
CA ILE A 183 -2.93 -3.49 -2.01
C ILE A 183 -4.37 -4.00 -1.88
N ALA A 184 -5.21 -3.79 -2.90
CA ALA A 184 -6.59 -4.28 -2.88
C ALA A 184 -6.70 -5.81 -2.69
N LEU A 185 -5.76 -6.58 -3.23
CA LEU A 185 -5.70 -8.04 -3.08
C LEU A 185 -5.16 -8.49 -1.71
N VAL A 186 -4.28 -7.73 -1.06
CA VAL A 186 -3.63 -8.13 0.19
C VAL A 186 -4.35 -7.55 1.42
N SER A 187 -4.90 -6.34 1.34
CA SER A 187 -5.59 -5.70 2.46
C SER A 187 -7.11 -5.92 2.43
N VAL A 188 -7.75 -5.77 1.27
CA VAL A 188 -9.22 -5.77 1.18
C VAL A 188 -9.78 -7.17 0.90
N LEU A 189 -9.22 -7.89 -0.06
CA LEU A 189 -9.73 -9.20 -0.48
C LEU A 189 -9.81 -10.25 0.64
N PRO A 190 -8.84 -10.38 1.57
CA PRO A 190 -8.90 -11.39 2.62
C PRO A 190 -10.04 -11.13 3.61
N ASP A 191 -10.38 -9.87 3.86
CA ASP A 191 -11.47 -9.52 4.77
C ASP A 191 -12.84 -9.72 4.11
N LEU A 192 -12.97 -9.48 2.80
CA LEU A 192 -14.17 -9.86 2.04
C LEU A 192 -14.40 -11.38 2.02
N LEU A 193 -13.33 -12.18 1.99
CA LEU A 193 -13.40 -13.64 1.95
C LEU A 193 -13.72 -14.28 3.31
N LYS A 194 -13.52 -13.57 4.43
CA LYS A 194 -13.81 -14.07 5.78
C LYS A 194 -15.28 -13.94 6.18
N GLU A 195 -16.07 -13.15 5.44
CA GLU A 195 -17.50 -12.99 5.72
C GLU A 195 -18.30 -14.21 5.27
N GLU A 196 -18.88 -14.94 6.23
CA GLU A 196 -19.66 -16.16 5.96
C GLU A 196 -21.13 -15.86 5.59
N ASP A 197 -21.64 -14.67 5.95
CA ASP A 197 -23.01 -14.25 5.67
C ASP A 197 -23.13 -13.73 4.22
N ALA A 198 -23.78 -14.52 3.36
CA ALA A 198 -23.95 -14.21 1.94
C ALA A 198 -24.67 -12.86 1.68
N TRP A 199 -25.52 -12.43 2.61
CA TRP A 199 -26.21 -11.14 2.52
C TRP A 199 -25.29 -9.95 2.78
N GLU A 200 -24.41 -10.05 3.79
CA GLU A 200 -23.44 -9.00 4.10
C GLU A 200 -22.32 -8.96 3.04
N SER A 201 -21.86 -10.13 2.59
CA SER A 201 -20.93 -10.24 1.45
C SER A 201 -21.51 -9.58 0.18
N SER A 202 -22.81 -9.75 -0.08
CA SER A 202 -23.48 -9.09 -1.22
C SER A 202 -23.50 -7.56 -1.09
N LYS A 203 -23.68 -7.02 0.12
CA LYS A 203 -23.60 -5.56 0.36
C LYS A 203 -22.19 -5.04 0.18
N GLN A 204 -21.17 -5.76 0.66
CA GLN A 204 -19.77 -5.39 0.47
C GLN A 204 -19.40 -5.36 -1.01
N LEU A 205 -19.80 -6.38 -1.77
CA LEU A 205 -19.62 -6.41 -3.22
C LEU A 205 -20.35 -5.25 -3.92
N ALA A 206 -21.58 -4.94 -3.50
CA ALA A 206 -22.30 -3.78 -4.03
C ALA A 206 -21.58 -2.46 -3.73
N CYS A 207 -20.97 -2.31 -2.55
CA CYS A 207 -20.15 -1.16 -2.19
C CYS A 207 -18.91 -1.04 -3.09
N VAL A 208 -18.18 -2.14 -3.33
CA VAL A 208 -17.02 -2.15 -4.24
C VAL A 208 -17.44 -1.77 -5.66
N CYS A 209 -18.50 -2.37 -6.19
CA CYS A 209 -19.06 -2.03 -7.50
C CYS A 209 -19.50 -0.55 -7.58
N SER A 210 -20.11 -0.03 -6.51
CA SER A 210 -20.47 1.39 -6.40
C SER A 210 -19.24 2.28 -6.46
N GLY A 211 -18.16 1.94 -5.76
CA GLY A 211 -16.91 2.69 -5.80
C GLY A 211 -16.32 2.76 -7.19
N ILE A 212 -16.28 1.61 -7.89
CA ILE A 212 -15.83 1.54 -9.30
C ILE A 212 -16.72 2.42 -10.19
N ALA A 213 -18.04 2.38 -10.02
CA ALA A 213 -18.98 3.19 -10.79
C ALA A 213 -18.77 4.70 -10.55
N VAL A 214 -18.52 5.11 -9.31
CA VAL A 214 -18.19 6.51 -8.98
C VAL A 214 -16.89 6.94 -9.65
N MET A 215 -15.84 6.12 -9.62
CA MET A 215 -14.58 6.43 -10.29
C MET A 215 -14.74 6.54 -11.81
N ALA A 216 -15.51 5.63 -12.42
CA ALA A 216 -15.84 5.68 -13.84
C ALA A 216 -16.65 6.95 -14.19
N ALA A 217 -17.60 7.34 -13.34
CA ALA A 217 -18.35 8.58 -13.53
C ALA A 217 -17.45 9.81 -13.44
N ILE A 218 -16.57 9.89 -12.44
CA ILE A 218 -15.60 10.97 -12.29
C ILE A 218 -14.71 11.10 -13.54
N GLN A 219 -14.20 9.98 -14.07
CA GLN A 219 -13.42 9.97 -15.32
C GLN A 219 -14.24 10.50 -16.50
N ALA A 220 -15.48 10.03 -16.67
CA ALA A 220 -16.37 10.47 -17.75
C ALA A 220 -16.78 11.95 -17.64
N PHE A 221 -16.73 12.54 -16.43
CA PHE A 221 -16.95 13.98 -16.21
C PHE A 221 -15.70 14.83 -16.43
N LEU A 222 -14.50 14.23 -16.38
CA LEU A 222 -13.20 14.91 -16.51
C LEU A 222 -12.66 14.91 -17.95
N GLU A 223 -13.06 13.93 -18.77
CA GLU A 223 -12.86 13.91 -20.24
C GLU A 223 -13.73 14.94 -20.97
#